data_AF-A0A959GDM7-F1
#
_entry.id   AF-A0A959GDM7-F1
#
_cell.length_a   1.000
_cell.length_b   1.000
_cell.length_c   1.000
_cell.angle_alpha   90.00
_cell.angle_beta   90.00
_cell.angle_gamma   90.00
#
_symmetry.space_group_name_H-M   'P 1'
#
loop_
_entity.id
_entity.type
_entity.pdbx_description
1 polymer ?
#
loop_
_entity_poly.entity_id
_entity_poly.type
_entity_poly.pdbx_seq_one_letter_code
_entity_poly.pdbx_strand_id
1 'polypeptide(L)'
;EQFSESHEIDHYKEFEKGAIGLEIEWNNKDPFFDRDLGSFRSLHNLNAISLGIIITRGSSLQTELYEVFKRYFTNIFPFEIEGLKLTTRQKREILKRLERSPDDLIEITAKQLYSDKYGEATTHMRKLEDRIQRGLGNPCPLILIGIGKERLVGQ
;
A
#
# COMPACT_ATOMS: atom_id res chain seq x y z
N GLU A 1 -5.86 -11.69 -31.08
CA GLU A 1 -5.18 -10.89 -30.05
C GLU A 1 -6.19 -10.57 -28.96
N GLN A 2 -5.93 -11.00 -27.73
CA GLN A 2 -6.84 -10.80 -26.62
C GLN A 2 -6.56 -9.41 -26.07
N PHE A 3 -7.36 -8.42 -26.46
CA PHE A 3 -7.42 -7.13 -25.76
C PHE A 3 -7.88 -7.44 -24.34
N SER A 4 -6.95 -7.55 -23.39
CA SER A 4 -7.32 -7.48 -21.98
C SER A 4 -7.94 -6.10 -21.78
N GLU A 5 -9.13 -6.04 -21.18
CA GLU A 5 -9.74 -4.78 -20.74
C GLU A 5 -8.65 -3.90 -20.11
N SER A 6 -8.28 -2.81 -20.79
CA SER A 6 -7.26 -1.90 -20.30
C SER A 6 -7.78 -1.32 -19.00
N HIS A 7 -7.02 -1.46 -17.92
CA HIS A 7 -7.32 -0.78 -16.67
C HIS A 7 -7.50 0.71 -16.95
N GLU A 8 -8.69 1.24 -16.63
CA GLU A 8 -8.96 2.67 -16.69
C GLU A 8 -8.16 3.34 -15.57
N ILE A 9 -7.48 4.45 -15.89
CA ILE A 9 -6.78 5.25 -14.90
C ILE A 9 -7.82 5.84 -13.94
N ASP A 10 -7.56 5.80 -12.63
CA ASP A 10 -8.43 6.38 -11.61
C ASP A 10 -8.85 7.83 -11.94
N HIS A 11 -7.87 8.67 -12.30
CA HIS A 11 -8.08 10.07 -12.63
C HIS A 11 -7.33 10.51 -13.90
N TYR A 12 -8.03 11.22 -14.77
CA TYR A 12 -7.48 11.82 -15.99
C TYR A 12 -7.82 13.31 -16.06
N LYS A 13 -6.86 14.12 -16.50
CA LYS A 13 -7.11 15.53 -16.79
C LYS A 13 -6.27 16.05 -17.95
N GLU A 14 -6.94 16.70 -18.90
CA GLU A 14 -6.31 17.36 -20.04
C GLU A 14 -6.00 18.84 -19.74
N PHE A 15 -4.90 19.32 -20.30
CA PHE A 15 -4.42 20.69 -20.23
C PHE A 15 -3.94 21.12 -21.63
N GLU A 16 -3.73 22.42 -21.84
CA GLU A 16 -3.23 22.97 -23.12
C GLU A 16 -1.92 22.32 -23.60
N LYS A 17 -1.07 21.88 -22.66
CA LYS A 17 0.26 21.31 -22.95
C LYS A 17 0.29 19.77 -22.94
N GLY A 18 -0.86 19.11 -22.82
CA GLY A 18 -0.96 17.66 -22.71
C GLY A 18 -1.83 17.21 -21.54
N ALA A 19 -1.83 15.92 -21.25
CA ALA A 19 -2.71 15.34 -20.24
C ALA A 19 -1.97 14.60 -19.13
N ILE A 20 -2.60 14.50 -17.97
CA ILE A 20 -2.08 13.83 -16.79
C ILE A 20 -2.99 12.64 -16.46
N GLY A 21 -2.37 11.48 -16.29
CA GLY A 21 -2.97 10.31 -15.65
C GLY A 21 -2.54 10.23 -14.19
N LEU A 22 -3.44 9.87 -13.28
CA LEU A 22 -3.14 9.73 -11.86
C LEU A 22 -3.82 8.50 -11.28
N GLU A 23 -3.05 7.70 -10.54
CA GLU A 23 -3.49 6.49 -9.82
C GLU A 23 -3.29 6.66 -8.32
N ILE A 24 -4.27 6.23 -7.52
CA ILE A 24 -4.20 6.29 -6.05
C ILE A 24 -4.13 4.88 -5.49
N GLU A 25 -2.95 4.51 -5.03
CA GLU A 25 -2.66 3.16 -4.57
C GLU A 25 -2.45 3.10 -3.06
N TRP A 26 -3.50 2.71 -2.32
CA TRP A 26 -3.48 2.78 -0.87
C TRP A 26 -3.00 1.51 -0.16
N ASN A 27 -3.53 0.32 -0.50
CA ASN A 27 -3.18 -0.97 0.15
C ASN A 27 -3.48 -2.21 -0.71
N ASN A 28 -3.50 -2.07 -2.04
CA ASN A 28 -3.75 -3.21 -2.91
C ASN A 28 -2.57 -4.18 -2.89
N LYS A 29 -2.75 -5.35 -3.51
CA LYS A 29 -1.64 -6.29 -3.70
C LYS A 29 -0.57 -5.65 -4.57
N ASP A 30 0.68 -5.98 -4.32
CA ASP A 30 1.82 -5.40 -5.04
C ASP A 30 1.82 -5.52 -6.58
N PRO A 31 1.16 -6.50 -7.26
CA PRO A 31 1.15 -6.56 -8.72
C PRO A 31 0.33 -5.44 -9.38
N PHE A 32 -0.39 -4.64 -8.59
CA PHE A 32 -1.15 -3.50 -9.10
C PHE A 32 -0.20 -2.44 -9.68
N PHE A 33 0.94 -2.17 -9.04
CA PHE A 33 1.93 -1.26 -9.62
C PHE A 33 2.43 -1.69 -11.01
N ASP A 34 2.58 -2.99 -11.25
CA ASP A 34 3.00 -3.49 -12.57
C ASP A 34 1.92 -3.18 -13.64
N ARG A 35 0.64 -3.26 -13.26
CA ARG A 35 -0.49 -2.89 -14.11
C ARG A 35 -0.53 -1.39 -14.38
N ASP A 36 -0.48 -0.58 -13.32
CA ASP A 36 -0.63 0.88 -13.40
C ASP A 36 0.51 1.51 -14.23
N LEU A 37 1.74 1.06 -13.97
CA LEU A 37 2.91 1.48 -14.76
C LEU A 37 2.80 1.00 -16.21
N GLY A 38 2.24 -0.18 -16.45
CA GLY A 38 1.93 -0.69 -17.79
C GLY A 38 0.91 0.18 -18.53
N SER A 39 -0.13 0.64 -17.82
CA SER A 39 -1.16 1.55 -18.34
C SER A 39 -0.54 2.90 -18.71
N PHE A 40 0.26 3.51 -17.82
CA PHE A 40 0.92 4.78 -18.11
C PHE A 40 1.87 4.70 -19.31
N ARG A 41 2.67 3.63 -19.41
CA ARG A 41 3.52 3.40 -20.59
C ARG A 41 2.69 3.35 -21.87
N SER A 42 1.60 2.58 -21.86
CA SER A 42 0.75 2.37 -23.03
C SER A 42 0.09 3.68 -23.46
N LEU A 43 -0.49 4.41 -22.51
CA LEU A 43 -1.18 5.68 -22.78
C LEU A 43 -0.21 6.78 -23.22
N HIS A 44 1.00 6.82 -22.66
CA HIS A 44 2.03 7.74 -23.12
C HIS A 44 2.48 7.43 -24.56
N ASN A 45 2.67 6.16 -24.91
CA ASN A 45 3.01 5.76 -26.28
C ASN A 45 1.92 6.10 -27.30
N LEU A 46 0.66 6.12 -26.86
CA LEU A 46 -0.49 6.55 -27.66
C LEU A 46 -0.69 8.08 -27.65
N ASN A 47 0.21 8.83 -26.99
CA ASN A 47 0.09 10.28 -26.74
C ASN A 47 -1.18 10.70 -26.00
N ALA A 48 -1.83 9.76 -25.29
CA ALA A 48 -3.03 10.03 -24.50
C ALA A 48 -2.70 10.72 -23.17
N ILE A 49 -1.51 10.49 -22.60
CA ILE A 49 -0.99 11.25 -21.45
C ILE A 49 0.44 11.71 -21.71
N SER A 50 0.81 12.83 -21.12
CA SER A 50 2.17 13.36 -21.12
C SER A 50 2.91 13.07 -19.80
N LEU A 51 2.17 12.76 -18.73
CA LEU A 51 2.70 12.51 -17.39
C LEU A 51 1.79 11.54 -16.63
N GLY A 52 2.38 10.55 -15.98
CA GLY A 52 1.72 9.69 -14.99
C GLY A 52 2.06 10.11 -13.56
N ILE A 53 1.09 10.03 -12.65
CA ILE A 53 1.27 10.31 -11.22
C ILE A 53 0.79 9.11 -10.41
N ILE A 54 1.59 8.65 -9.44
CA ILE A 54 1.14 7.66 -8.46
C ILE A 54 1.20 8.28 -7.08
N ILE A 55 0.08 8.18 -6.34
CA ILE A 55 0.02 8.52 -4.92
C ILE A 55 -0.09 7.23 -4.13
N THR A 56 0.83 7.00 -3.18
CA THR A 56 0.81 5.81 -2.32
C THR A 56 1.34 6.11 -0.92
N ARG A 57 1.39 5.09 -0.06
CA ARG A 57 2.00 5.19 1.27
C ARG A 57 3.51 5.35 1.14
N GLY A 58 4.03 6.43 1.72
CA GLY A 58 5.47 6.68 1.80
C GLY A 58 6.17 5.69 2.73
N SER A 59 7.50 5.55 2.57
CA SER A 59 8.30 4.63 3.38
C SER A 59 8.22 4.94 4.88
N SER A 60 8.17 6.23 5.27
CA SER A 60 8.03 6.64 6.67
C SER A 60 6.66 6.26 7.25
N LEU A 61 5.59 6.43 6.48
CA LEU A 61 4.24 6.02 6.89
C LEU A 61 4.15 4.49 7.00
N GLN A 62 4.71 3.76 6.03
CA GLN A 62 4.74 2.30 6.03
C GLN A 62 5.37 1.73 7.31
N THR A 63 6.47 2.33 7.77
CA THR A 63 7.12 1.98 9.04
C THR A 63 6.27 2.39 10.25
N GLU A 64 5.75 3.61 10.27
CA GLU A 64 4.97 4.14 11.40
C GLU A 64 3.66 3.39 11.65
N LEU A 65 3.03 2.84 10.61
CA LEU A 65 1.77 2.11 10.74
C LEU A 65 1.88 0.91 11.69
N TYR A 66 3.03 0.24 11.80
CA TYR A 66 3.18 -0.82 12.81
C TYR A 66 3.12 -0.25 14.24
N GLU A 67 3.77 0.89 14.47
CA GLU A 67 3.77 1.55 15.77
C GLU A 67 2.38 2.06 16.15
N VAL A 68 1.57 2.50 15.19
CA VAL A 68 0.15 2.85 15.42
C VAL A 68 -0.62 1.65 16.00
N PHE A 69 -0.46 0.46 15.42
CA PHE A 69 -1.13 -0.75 15.93
C PHE A 69 -0.60 -1.11 17.32
N LYS A 70 0.71 -1.02 17.54
CA LYS A 70 1.33 -1.30 18.84
C LYS A 70 0.79 -0.36 19.92
N ARG A 71 0.72 0.95 19.64
CA ARG A 71 0.14 1.96 20.55
C ARG A 71 -1.31 1.66 20.87
N TYR A 72 -2.13 1.33 19.87
CA TYR A 72 -3.53 0.98 20.09
C TYR A 72 -3.69 -0.19 21.08
N PHE A 73 -2.97 -1.30 20.88
CA PHE A 73 -3.05 -2.46 21.77
C PHE A 73 -2.45 -2.21 23.16
N THR A 74 -1.45 -1.34 23.25
CA THR A 74 -0.91 -0.88 24.54
C THR A 74 -1.97 -0.10 25.32
N ASN A 75 -2.71 0.79 24.66
CA ASN A 75 -3.71 1.65 25.29
C ASN A 75 -4.95 0.89 25.79
N ILE A 76 -5.27 -0.27 25.19
CA ILE A 76 -6.39 -1.11 25.61
C ILE A 76 -5.97 -2.29 26.48
N PHE A 77 -4.70 -2.36 26.90
CA PHE A 77 -4.20 -3.44 27.76
C PHE A 77 -4.70 -3.29 29.21
N PRO A 78 -5.12 -4.37 29.89
CA PRO A 78 -5.20 -5.75 29.40
C PRO A 78 -6.40 -6.00 28.49
N PHE A 79 -6.23 -6.86 27.48
CA PHE A 79 -7.29 -7.31 26.59
C PHE A 79 -7.23 -8.82 26.33
N GLU A 80 -8.35 -9.40 25.93
CA GLU A 80 -8.45 -10.79 25.48
C GLU A 80 -8.71 -10.85 23.98
N ILE A 81 -8.15 -11.85 23.29
CA ILE A 81 -8.28 -12.02 21.83
C ILE A 81 -9.75 -12.26 21.42
N GLU A 82 -10.50 -12.90 22.30
CA GLU A 82 -11.90 -13.24 22.16
C GLU A 82 -12.77 -11.97 22.08
N GLY A 83 -12.41 -10.95 22.87
CA GLY A 83 -13.06 -9.64 22.91
C GLY A 83 -12.77 -8.77 21.69
N LEU A 84 -11.78 -9.13 20.87
CA LEU A 84 -11.47 -8.41 19.63
C LEU A 84 -12.30 -8.91 18.45
N LYS A 85 -12.76 -7.98 17.62
CA LYS A 85 -13.47 -8.27 16.36
C LYS A 85 -12.47 -8.69 15.27
N LEU A 86 -11.97 -9.92 15.36
CA LEU A 86 -11.00 -10.51 14.45
C LEU A 86 -11.59 -11.68 13.64
N THR A 87 -11.05 -11.91 12.44
CA THR A 87 -11.38 -13.11 11.67
C THR A 87 -10.88 -14.38 12.35
N THR A 88 -11.50 -15.53 12.08
CA THR A 88 -11.07 -16.84 12.61
C THR A 88 -9.61 -17.13 12.29
N ARG A 89 -9.16 -16.76 11.07
CA ARG A 89 -7.75 -16.90 10.65
C ARG A 89 -6.84 -16.08 11.54
N GLN A 90 -7.15 -14.81 11.76
CA GLN A 90 -6.34 -13.92 12.61
C GLN A 90 -6.23 -14.43 14.04
N LYS A 91 -7.36 -14.81 14.66
CA LYS A 91 -7.36 -15.38 16.01
C LYS A 91 -6.45 -16.60 16.10
N ARG A 92 -6.60 -17.54 15.15
CA ARG A 92 -5.77 -18.74 15.09
C ARG A 92 -4.27 -18.43 14.97
N GLU A 93 -3.88 -17.53 14.07
CA GLU A 93 -2.46 -17.17 13.89
C GLU A 93 -1.87 -16.46 15.12
N ILE A 94 -2.66 -15.62 15.81
CA ILE A 94 -2.24 -14.95 17.05
C ILE A 94 -2.04 -15.98 18.16
N LEU A 95 -3.07 -16.79 18.44
CA LEU A 95 -3.04 -17.78 19.53
C LEU A 95 -1.88 -18.78 19.34
N LYS A 96 -1.68 -19.27 18.12
CA LYS A 96 -0.55 -20.16 17.78
C LYS A 96 0.82 -19.54 18.07
N ARG A 97 0.98 -18.22 17.93
CA ARG A 97 2.23 -17.53 18.25
C ARG A 97 2.39 -17.31 19.75
N LEU A 98 1.29 -17.00 20.44
CA LEU A 98 1.27 -16.84 21.89
C LEU A 98 1.60 -18.13 22.64
N GLU A 99 1.28 -19.31 22.09
CA GLU A 99 1.73 -20.60 22.63
C GLU A 99 3.25 -20.68 22.84
N ARG A 100 4.03 -19.95 22.01
CA ARG A 100 5.50 -19.94 22.06
C ARG A 100 6.06 -18.75 22.82
N SER A 101 5.33 -17.64 22.83
CA SER A 101 5.71 -16.38 23.47
C SER A 101 4.50 -15.76 24.19
N PRO A 102 4.11 -16.29 25.37
CA PRO A 102 2.90 -15.85 26.06
C PRO A 102 2.93 -14.38 26.50
N ASP A 103 4.10 -13.84 26.79
CA ASP A 103 4.29 -12.47 27.30
C ASP A 103 4.21 -11.39 26.19
N ASP A 104 4.23 -11.79 24.91
CA ASP A 104 4.29 -10.88 23.76
C ASP A 104 2.90 -10.56 23.16
N LEU A 105 1.85 -10.50 24.01
CA LEU A 105 0.46 -10.35 23.57
C LEU A 105 0.24 -9.13 22.66
N ILE A 106 0.78 -7.97 23.05
CA ILE A 106 0.65 -6.71 22.31
C ILE A 106 1.40 -6.82 20.98
N GLU A 107 2.67 -7.21 21.02
CA GLU A 107 3.57 -7.32 19.87
C GLU A 107 3.01 -8.28 18.80
N ILE A 108 2.59 -9.48 19.21
CA ILE A 108 2.07 -10.51 18.31
C ILE A 108 0.77 -10.04 17.67
N THR A 109 -0.16 -9.49 18.46
CA THR A 109 -1.46 -9.03 17.97
C THR A 109 -1.28 -7.86 17.00
N ALA A 110 -0.53 -6.84 17.39
CA ALA A 110 -0.22 -5.68 16.55
C ALA A 110 0.45 -6.12 15.24
N LYS A 111 1.46 -6.99 15.33
CA LYS A 111 2.21 -7.44 14.14
C LYS A 111 1.34 -8.26 13.20
N GLN A 112 0.48 -9.14 13.72
CA GLN A 112 -0.40 -9.94 12.89
C GLN A 112 -1.38 -9.06 12.10
N LEU A 113 -2.05 -8.13 12.77
CA LEU A 113 -3.05 -7.28 12.11
C LEU A 113 -2.43 -6.25 11.18
N TYR A 114 -1.29 -5.67 11.55
CA TYR A 114 -0.49 -4.84 10.66
C TYR A 114 -0.08 -5.62 9.41
N SER A 115 0.51 -6.81 9.56
CA SER A 115 1.06 -7.55 8.41
C SER A 115 -0.03 -8.00 7.45
N ASP A 116 -1.20 -8.35 7.96
CA ASP A 116 -2.36 -8.73 7.15
C ASP A 116 -2.91 -7.59 6.30
N LYS A 117 -2.81 -6.34 6.78
CA LYS A 117 -3.42 -5.19 6.11
C LYS A 117 -2.43 -4.31 5.35
N TYR A 118 -1.23 -4.17 5.88
CA TYR A 118 -0.22 -3.18 5.50
C TYR A 118 1.16 -3.79 5.26
N GLY A 119 1.28 -5.12 5.30
CA GLY A 119 2.57 -5.81 5.16
C GLY A 119 3.21 -5.68 3.78
N GLU A 120 4.36 -6.34 3.60
CA GLU A 120 5.21 -6.21 2.41
C GLU A 120 4.53 -6.61 1.09
N ALA A 121 3.48 -7.41 1.11
CA ALA A 121 2.73 -7.82 -0.08
C ALA A 121 1.75 -6.73 -0.58
N THR A 122 1.78 -5.53 0.00
CA THR A 122 0.89 -4.41 -0.33
C THR A 122 1.64 -3.24 -0.97
N THR A 123 0.93 -2.41 -1.74
CA THR A 123 1.48 -1.22 -2.41
C THR A 123 2.01 -0.18 -1.42
N HIS A 124 3.28 0.20 -1.57
CA HIS A 124 3.95 1.27 -0.81
C HIS A 124 5.22 1.72 -1.54
N MET A 125 5.77 2.89 -1.18
CA MET A 125 6.83 3.56 -1.94
C MET A 125 8.04 2.66 -2.26
N ARG A 126 8.56 1.89 -1.30
CA ARG A 126 9.72 1.00 -1.56
C ARG A 126 9.46 0.01 -2.71
N LYS A 127 8.26 -0.58 -2.76
CA LYS A 127 7.87 -1.52 -3.83
C LYS A 127 7.68 -0.84 -5.17
N LEU A 128 7.30 0.44 -5.16
CA LEU A 128 7.20 1.25 -6.36
C LEU A 128 8.58 1.63 -6.88
N GLU A 129 9.47 2.11 -6.01
CA GLU A 129 10.87 2.43 -6.32
C GLU A 129 11.59 1.23 -6.95
N ASP A 130 11.44 0.02 -6.38
CA ASP A 130 12.01 -1.21 -6.94
C ASP A 130 11.60 -1.45 -8.40
N ARG A 131 10.34 -1.12 -8.76
CA ARG A 131 9.80 -1.30 -10.12
C ARG A 131 10.29 -0.21 -11.07
N ILE A 132 10.35 1.03 -10.61
CA ILE A 132 10.88 2.15 -11.39
C ILE A 132 12.37 1.95 -11.69
N GLN A 133 13.16 1.49 -10.72
CA GLN A 133 14.58 1.16 -10.94
C GLN A 133 14.77 0.03 -11.96
N ARG A 134 13.81 -0.89 -12.05
CA ARG A 134 13.77 -1.95 -13.08
C ARG A 134 13.25 -1.45 -14.44
N GLY A 135 12.91 -0.17 -14.56
CA GLY A 135 12.49 0.47 -15.80
C GLY A 135 11.02 0.29 -16.16
N LEU A 136 10.17 -0.14 -15.22
CA LEU A 136 8.72 -0.20 -15.45
C LEU A 136 8.15 1.21 -15.60
N GLY A 137 7.15 1.38 -16.46
CA GLY A 137 6.54 2.67 -16.78
C GLY A 137 7.27 3.46 -17.88
N ASN A 138 8.54 3.16 -18.18
CA ASN A 138 9.26 3.81 -19.27
C ASN A 138 8.59 3.58 -20.64
N PRO A 139 8.50 4.60 -21.52
CA PRO A 139 9.16 5.91 -21.43
C PRO A 139 8.27 7.02 -20.82
N CYS A 140 7.15 6.69 -20.17
CA CYS A 140 6.26 7.71 -19.60
C CYS A 140 7.00 8.51 -18.52
N PRO A 141 6.98 9.86 -18.56
CA PRO A 141 7.39 10.67 -17.43
C PRO A 141 6.49 10.39 -16.22
N LEU A 142 7.10 10.23 -15.04
CA LEU A 142 6.37 9.87 -13.81
C LEU A 142 6.69 10.81 -12.65
N ILE A 143 5.67 11.13 -11.85
CA ILE A 143 5.82 11.70 -10.50
C ILE A 143 5.28 10.68 -9.49
N LEU A 144 6.10 10.37 -8.48
CA LEU A 144 5.74 9.44 -7.42
C LEU A 144 5.58 10.23 -6.12
N ILE A 145 4.43 10.11 -5.48
CA ILE A 145 4.10 10.83 -4.25
C ILE A 145 3.87 9.81 -3.13
N GLY A 146 4.75 9.82 -2.14
CA GLY A 146 4.62 9.01 -0.93
C GLY A 146 4.07 9.83 0.22
N ILE A 147 2.88 9.49 0.72
CA ILE A 147 2.33 10.14 1.91
C ILE A 147 3.16 9.71 3.13
N GLY A 148 3.77 10.68 3.82
CA GLY A 148 4.62 10.43 4.97
C GLY A 148 3.87 10.37 6.30
N LYS A 149 4.56 9.90 7.34
CA LYS A 149 4.00 9.72 8.69
C LYS A 149 3.53 11.01 9.35
N GLU A 150 4.04 12.17 8.93
CA GLU A 150 3.65 13.50 9.42
C GLU A 150 2.16 13.81 9.16
N ARG A 151 1.50 13.03 8.30
CA ARG A 151 0.06 13.14 8.03
C ARG A 151 -0.81 12.30 8.99
N LEU A 152 -0.21 11.48 9.84
CA LEU A 152 -0.94 10.81 10.92
C LEU A 152 -1.17 11.82 12.05
N VAL A 153 -2.38 12.36 12.10
CA VAL A 153 -2.82 13.29 13.15
C VAL A 153 -3.69 12.51 14.14
N GLY A 154 -3.16 12.24 15.33
CA GLY A 154 -3.85 11.51 16.40
C GLY A 154 -2.85 10.78 17.32
N GLN A 155 -3.01 10.94 18.63
CA GLN A 155 -2.26 10.22 19.67
C GLN A 155 -3.00 8.92 20.05
#